data_AF-A0A3B9NS31-F1
#
_entry.id   AF-A0A3B9NS31-F1
#
_cell.length_a   1.000
_cell.length_b   1.000
_cell.length_c   1.000
_cell.angle_alpha   90.00
_cell.angle_beta   90.00
_cell.angle_gamma   90.00
#
_symmetry.space_group_name_H-M   'P 1'
#
loop_
_entity.id
_entity.type
_entity.pdbx_description
1 polymer ?
#
loop_
_entity_poly.entity_id
_entity_poly.type
_entity_poly.pdbx_seq_one_letter_code
_entity_poly.pdbx_strand_id
1 'polypeptide(L)'
;MQKFIAYRRVSTREQGASGLGLEGQSEAIDRAVSFEGGEILETFTDIESGKNNDRPELGAAIIAARAAGATLVVAKLDRLSRDAAYLLALQSTGLELLVADSPQMGPLEYGIKAVFAEQERRQISERTRAALQAAKARGVTLGSPDIKKASQAGLKARQEQAKAHAQAIIPVIEQIQALGITSLRGIARELNQRKNAETSRGGSWSAQQVKNVMALAA
;
A
#
# COMPACT_ATOMS: atom_id res chain seq x y z
N MET A 1 29.85 -7.35 7.20
CA MET A 1 29.03 -6.17 7.52
C MET A 1 27.58 -6.55 7.22
N GLN A 2 26.66 -6.35 8.16
CA GLN A 2 25.24 -6.63 7.89
C GLN A 2 24.71 -5.65 6.85
N LYS A 3 23.83 -6.14 5.97
CA LYS A 3 23.27 -5.38 4.87
C LYS A 3 21.82 -5.06 5.19
N PHE A 4 21.45 -3.80 5.00
CA PHE A 4 20.10 -3.32 5.27
C PHE A 4 19.46 -2.70 4.03
N ILE A 5 18.16 -2.87 3.91
CA ILE A 5 17.32 -2.11 2.97
C ILE A 5 16.37 -1.27 3.81
N ALA A 6 16.39 0.05 3.63
CA ALA A 6 15.56 0.95 4.41
C ALA A 6 14.23 1.21 3.72
N TYR A 7 13.13 1.18 4.49
CA TYR A 7 11.82 1.59 4.01
C TYR A 7 11.23 2.71 4.87
N ARG A 8 10.74 3.76 4.20
CA ARG A 8 10.15 4.94 4.82
C ARG A 8 8.77 5.21 4.24
N ARG A 9 7.92 5.81 5.06
CA ARG A 9 6.58 6.23 4.62
C ARG A 9 6.19 7.57 5.23
N VAL A 10 5.73 8.49 4.38
CA VAL A 10 5.19 9.79 4.80
C VAL A 10 3.85 10.05 4.14
N SER A 11 2.89 10.57 4.89
CA SER A 11 1.66 11.09 4.27
C SER A 11 1.79 12.58 3.94
N THR A 12 1.17 13.02 2.85
CA THR A 12 1.18 14.45 2.44
C THR A 12 0.59 15.39 3.48
N ARG A 13 -0.22 14.87 4.44
CA ARG A 13 -0.74 15.64 5.59
C ARG A 13 0.20 15.61 6.81
N GLU A 14 0.95 14.52 7.03
CA GLU A 14 1.86 14.40 8.19
C GLU A 14 3.10 15.28 8.07
N GLN A 15 3.47 15.75 6.86
CA GLN A 15 4.57 16.71 6.69
C GLN A 15 4.38 17.99 7.52
N GLY A 16 3.13 18.39 7.82
CA GLY A 16 2.85 19.60 8.60
C GLY A 16 2.54 19.40 10.09
N ALA A 17 2.38 18.16 10.58
CA ALA A 17 1.72 17.92 11.88
C ALA A 17 2.62 17.37 13.00
N SER A 18 3.77 16.77 12.71
CA SER A 18 4.56 16.08 13.76
C SER A 18 6.04 16.43 13.85
N GLY A 19 6.62 17.23 12.96
CA GLY A 19 8.07 17.52 12.99
C GLY A 19 8.99 16.28 12.89
N LEU A 20 8.40 15.10 12.70
CA LEU A 20 9.03 13.77 12.67
C LEU A 20 8.71 13.12 11.31
N GLY A 21 8.90 13.87 10.22
CA GLY A 21 8.56 13.43 8.87
C GLY A 21 9.46 12.29 8.37
N LEU A 22 10.18 12.53 7.28
CA LEU A 22 11.16 11.58 6.77
C LEU A 22 12.49 11.65 7.53
N GLU A 23 12.82 12.82 8.08
CA GLU A 23 14.08 13.08 8.78
C GLU A 23 14.19 12.26 10.07
N GLY A 24 13.19 12.36 10.95
CA GLY A 24 13.16 11.54 12.18
C GLY A 24 13.09 10.02 11.92
N GLN A 25 12.50 9.60 10.79
CA GLN A 25 12.57 8.19 10.37
C GLN A 25 13.98 7.80 9.94
N SER A 26 14.64 8.66 9.16
CA SER A 26 15.99 8.41 8.64
C SER A 26 16.98 8.33 9.80
N GLU A 27 16.94 9.29 10.72
CA GLU A 27 17.80 9.24 11.91
C GLU A 27 17.59 7.99 12.78
N ALA A 28 16.34 7.57 12.97
CA ALA A 28 16.06 6.37 13.75
C ALA A 28 16.64 5.11 13.08
N ILE A 29 16.46 5.01 11.75
CA ILE A 29 17.00 3.92 10.95
C ILE A 29 18.53 3.93 10.98
N ASP A 30 19.16 5.08 10.73
CA ASP A 30 20.61 5.23 10.68
C ASP A 30 21.25 4.86 12.03
N ARG A 31 20.66 5.30 13.14
CA ARG A 31 21.10 4.91 14.50
C ARG A 31 20.99 3.41 14.73
N ALA A 32 19.89 2.79 14.33
CA ALA A 32 19.68 1.35 14.50
C ALA A 32 20.67 0.53 13.65
N VAL A 33 20.87 0.91 12.38
CA VAL A 33 21.82 0.23 11.49
C VAL A 33 23.26 0.39 11.96
N SER A 34 23.61 1.59 12.46
CA SER A 34 24.94 1.85 13.02
C SER A 34 25.19 1.02 14.28
N PHE A 35 24.18 0.84 15.13
CA PHE A 35 24.26 0.00 16.33
C PHE A 35 24.50 -1.48 15.98
N GLU A 36 23.88 -1.97 14.91
CA GLU A 36 24.09 -3.33 14.39
C GLU A 36 25.41 -3.48 13.59
N GLY A 37 26.14 -2.39 13.35
CA GLY A 37 27.41 -2.40 12.60
C GLY A 37 27.24 -2.75 11.11
N GLY A 38 26.11 -2.34 10.52
CA GLY A 38 25.80 -2.60 9.11
C GLY A 38 25.80 -1.36 8.22
N GLU A 39 25.42 -1.58 6.97
CA GLU A 39 25.25 -0.54 5.95
C GLU A 39 23.88 -0.62 5.28
N ILE A 40 23.35 0.54 4.88
CA ILE A 40 22.11 0.62 4.09
C ILE A 40 22.48 0.59 2.61
N LEU A 41 22.04 -0.45 1.90
CA LEU A 41 22.30 -0.61 0.47
C LEU A 41 21.41 0.29 -0.38
N GLU A 42 20.13 0.39 -0.01
CA GLU A 42 19.13 1.12 -0.75
C GLU A 42 18.00 1.58 0.17
N THR A 43 17.36 2.70 -0.17
CA THR A 43 16.25 3.26 0.59
C THR A 43 15.04 3.50 -0.29
N PHE A 44 13.91 2.92 0.10
CA PHE A 44 12.62 3.02 -0.57
C PHE A 44 11.69 3.94 0.21
N THR A 45 10.89 4.77 -0.46
CA THR A 45 10.05 5.77 0.21
C THR A 45 8.70 5.93 -0.45
N ASP A 46 7.64 5.50 0.23
CA ASP A 46 6.27 5.75 -0.20
C ASP A 46 5.76 7.12 0.29
N ILE A 47 5.10 7.85 -0.62
CA ILE A 47 4.40 9.10 -0.31
C ILE A 47 2.89 8.84 -0.39
N GLU A 48 2.24 8.75 0.76
CA GLU A 48 0.81 8.46 0.88
C GLU A 48 0.00 9.75 0.70
N SER A 49 -0.66 9.90 -0.46
CA SER A 49 -1.58 11.00 -0.73
C SER A 49 -3.03 10.56 -0.54
N GLY A 50 -3.63 10.93 0.59
CA GLY A 50 -5.05 10.67 0.85
C GLY A 50 -5.48 9.23 0.54
N LYS A 51 -6.62 9.06 -0.14
CA LYS A 51 -7.41 7.82 -0.26
C LYS A 51 -6.71 6.63 -0.97
N ASN A 52 -5.52 6.82 -1.57
CA ASN A 52 -4.78 5.75 -2.26
C ASN A 52 -3.69 5.19 -1.34
N ASN A 53 -3.82 3.90 -1.01
CA ASN A 53 -2.89 3.14 -0.19
C ASN A 53 -1.92 2.30 -1.05
N ASP A 54 -1.73 2.64 -2.32
CA ASP A 54 -0.79 1.90 -3.16
C ASP A 54 0.63 2.14 -2.64
N ARG A 55 1.32 1.05 -2.28
CA ARG A 55 2.66 1.03 -1.69
C ARG A 55 3.64 0.30 -2.61
N PRO A 56 3.88 0.79 -3.83
CA PRO A 56 4.78 0.13 -4.77
C PRO A 56 6.21 0.04 -4.22
N GLU A 57 6.67 1.06 -3.48
CA GLU A 57 8.02 1.11 -2.93
C GLU A 57 8.22 0.10 -1.81
N LEU A 58 7.19 -0.21 -1.02
CA LEU A 58 7.26 -1.29 -0.04
C LEU A 58 7.48 -2.66 -0.70
N GLY A 59 6.76 -2.91 -1.79
CA GLY A 59 6.93 -4.15 -2.56
C GLY A 59 8.35 -4.27 -3.13
N ALA A 60 8.86 -3.18 -3.71
CA ALA A 60 10.23 -3.10 -4.21
C ALA A 60 11.26 -3.31 -3.10
N ALA A 61 11.09 -2.69 -1.93
CA ALA A 61 11.97 -2.85 -0.77
C ALA A 61 12.06 -4.30 -0.30
N ILE A 62 10.91 -5.00 -0.22
CA ILE A 62 10.88 -6.41 0.18
C ILE A 62 11.61 -7.29 -0.85
N ILE A 63 11.44 -7.02 -2.14
CA ILE A 63 12.12 -7.75 -3.21
C ILE A 63 13.63 -7.50 -3.15
N ALA A 64 14.05 -6.25 -3.01
CA ALA A 64 15.46 -5.86 -2.89
C ALA A 64 16.13 -6.49 -1.66
N ALA A 65 15.45 -6.47 -0.50
CA ALA A 65 15.95 -7.07 0.73
C ALA A 65 16.21 -8.58 0.54
N ARG A 66 15.25 -9.28 -0.07
CA ARG A 66 15.41 -10.72 -0.37
C ARG A 66 16.53 -11.00 -1.37
N ALA A 67 16.59 -10.22 -2.45
CA ALA A 67 17.61 -10.41 -3.49
C ALA A 67 19.03 -10.18 -2.96
N ALA A 68 19.20 -9.23 -2.04
CA ALA A 68 20.48 -8.89 -1.44
C ALA A 68 20.85 -9.76 -0.21
N GLY A 69 19.92 -10.60 0.28
CA GLY A 69 20.08 -11.28 1.58
C GLY A 69 20.23 -10.28 2.73
N ALA A 70 19.51 -9.15 2.64
CA ALA A 70 19.59 -8.02 3.55
C ALA A 70 18.38 -7.98 4.49
N THR A 71 18.56 -7.39 5.66
CA THR A 71 17.48 -7.14 6.63
C THR A 71 16.69 -5.89 6.21
N LEU A 72 15.37 -5.98 6.18
CA LEU A 72 14.52 -4.82 5.95
C LEU A 72 14.49 -3.98 7.23
N VAL A 73 14.81 -2.69 7.17
CA VAL A 73 14.75 -1.78 8.32
C VAL A 73 13.68 -0.72 8.15
N VAL A 74 12.87 -0.54 9.19
CA VAL A 74 11.80 0.47 9.26
C VAL A 74 11.88 1.23 10.58
N ALA A 75 11.47 2.50 10.57
CA ALA A 75 11.48 3.30 11.80
C ALA A 75 10.52 2.75 12.87
N LYS A 76 9.31 2.33 12.46
CA LYS A 76 8.22 1.82 13.30
C LYS A 76 7.35 0.82 12.54
N LEU A 77 6.68 -0.09 13.23
CA LEU A 77 5.80 -1.10 12.62
C LEU A 77 4.64 -0.50 11.82
N ASP A 78 4.04 0.59 12.31
CA ASP A 78 2.91 1.23 11.64
C ASP A 78 3.27 1.84 10.28
N ARG A 79 4.57 2.06 10.03
CA ARG A 79 5.10 2.53 8.73
C ARG A 79 5.08 1.40 7.70
N LEU A 80 5.34 0.16 8.12
CA LEU A 80 5.28 -1.04 7.29
C LEU A 80 3.83 -1.44 6.97
N SER A 81 3.01 -1.65 7.99
CA SER A 81 1.57 -1.89 7.83
C SER A 81 0.81 -1.69 9.15
N ARG A 82 -0.51 -1.52 9.02
CA ARG A 82 -1.45 -1.46 10.16
C ARG A 82 -2.36 -2.69 10.22
N ASP A 83 -2.09 -3.67 9.37
CA ASP A 83 -2.81 -4.94 9.30
C ASP A 83 -1.95 -6.01 9.97
N ALA A 84 -2.43 -6.54 11.09
CA ALA A 84 -1.71 -7.54 11.86
C ALA A 84 -1.50 -8.84 11.07
N ALA A 85 -2.49 -9.24 10.26
CA ALA A 85 -2.39 -10.44 9.43
C ALA A 85 -1.31 -10.29 8.37
N TYR A 86 -1.20 -9.11 7.74
CA TYR A 86 -0.12 -8.82 6.79
C TYR A 86 1.26 -8.88 7.45
N LEU A 87 1.42 -8.27 8.62
CA LEU A 87 2.67 -8.27 9.37
C LEU A 87 3.10 -9.70 9.73
N LEU A 88 2.19 -10.49 10.29
CA LEU A 88 2.44 -11.90 10.62
C LEU A 88 2.75 -12.77 9.38
N ALA A 89 2.06 -12.52 8.27
CA ALA A 89 2.34 -13.19 7.00
C ALA A 89 3.75 -12.85 6.50
N LEU A 90 4.17 -11.59 6.60
CA LEU A 90 5.50 -11.16 6.19
C LEU A 90 6.59 -11.83 7.03
N GLN A 91 6.41 -11.89 8.35
CA GLN A 91 7.31 -12.61 9.25
C GLN A 91 7.43 -14.10 8.88
N SER A 92 6.33 -14.72 8.49
CA SER A 92 6.29 -16.14 8.07
C SER A 92 7.05 -16.40 6.76
N THR A 93 7.41 -15.36 6.00
CA THR A 93 8.20 -15.50 4.76
C THR A 93 9.70 -15.63 5.00
N GLY A 94 10.17 -15.53 6.25
CA GLY A 94 11.59 -15.55 6.59
C GLY A 94 12.33 -14.25 6.24
N LEU A 95 11.60 -13.17 5.95
CA LEU A 95 12.19 -11.84 5.81
C LEU A 95 12.65 -11.34 7.18
N GLU A 96 13.94 -11.08 7.33
CA GLU A 96 14.46 -10.42 8.52
C GLU A 96 14.02 -8.96 8.54
N LEU A 97 13.47 -8.53 9.68
CA LEU A 97 12.94 -7.19 9.87
C LEU A 97 13.55 -6.57 11.12
N LEU A 98 14.17 -5.40 10.97
CA LEU A 98 14.62 -4.55 12.05
C LEU A 98 13.66 -3.37 12.21
N VAL A 99 13.12 -3.18 13.41
CA VAL A 99 12.28 -2.02 13.74
C VAL A 99 13.10 -1.09 14.64
N ALA A 100 13.42 0.11 14.16
CA ALA A 100 14.33 1.02 14.86
C ALA A 100 13.84 1.44 16.26
N ASP A 101 12.52 1.54 16.47
CA ASP A 101 11.94 1.84 17.78
C ASP A 101 11.98 0.67 18.78
N SER A 102 12.26 -0.55 18.28
CA SER A 102 12.27 -1.79 19.04
C SER A 102 13.27 -2.78 18.43
N PRO A 103 14.59 -2.50 18.42
CA PRO A 103 15.58 -3.28 17.66
C PRO A 103 15.73 -4.74 18.10
N GLN A 104 15.44 -5.01 19.38
CA GLN A 104 15.54 -6.34 19.99
C GLN A 104 14.21 -7.13 19.98
N MET A 105 13.25 -6.70 19.15
CA MET A 105 11.91 -7.29 19.13
C MET A 105 11.95 -8.74 18.66
N GLY A 106 11.52 -9.65 19.53
CA GLY A 106 11.37 -11.06 19.19
C GLY A 106 10.06 -11.37 18.44
N PRO A 107 9.94 -12.57 17.83
CA PRO A 107 8.73 -13.05 17.13
C PRO A 107 7.41 -12.88 17.90
N LEU A 108 7.41 -13.16 19.20
CA LEU A 108 6.21 -13.04 20.04
C LEU A 108 5.80 -11.58 20.24
N GLU A 109 6.78 -10.71 20.54
CA GLU A 109 6.54 -9.29 20.75
C GLU A 109 6.03 -8.62 19.47
N TYR A 110 6.54 -9.06 18.31
CA TYR A 110 6.05 -8.65 17.00
C TYR A 110 4.56 -8.95 16.81
N GLY A 111 4.14 -10.19 17.07
CA GLY A 111 2.73 -10.58 16.96
C GLY A 111 1.82 -9.81 17.91
N ILE A 112 2.26 -9.60 19.16
CA ILE A 112 1.51 -8.81 20.15
C ILE A 112 1.35 -7.37 19.68
N LYS A 113 2.45 -6.70 19.27
CA LYS A 113 2.41 -5.31 18.79
C LYS A 113 1.54 -5.15 17.54
N ALA A 114 1.58 -6.12 16.63
CA ALA A 114 0.73 -6.13 15.44
C ALA A 114 -0.76 -6.13 15.82
N VAL A 115 -1.17 -6.97 16.76
CA VAL A 115 -2.57 -7.04 17.26
C VAL A 115 -2.97 -5.75 17.98
N PHE A 116 -2.09 -5.18 18.82
CA PHE A 116 -2.37 -3.90 19.50
C PHE A 116 -2.58 -2.75 18.52
N ALA A 117 -1.76 -2.65 17.47
CA ALA A 117 -1.89 -1.61 16.44
C ALA A 117 -3.23 -1.72 15.69
N GLU A 118 -3.70 -2.94 15.42
CA GLU A 118 -5.01 -3.18 14.82
C GLU A 118 -6.15 -2.72 15.75
N GLN A 119 -6.07 -3.08 17.04
CA GLN A 119 -7.06 -2.70 18.04
C GLN A 119 -7.13 -1.18 18.22
N GLU A 120 -5.99 -0.49 18.30
CA GLU A 120 -5.93 0.96 18.41
C GLU A 120 -6.62 1.64 17.22
N ARG A 121 -6.35 1.17 16.00
CA ARG A 121 -7.00 1.67 14.78
C ARG A 121 -8.52 1.48 14.83
N ARG A 122 -8.98 0.31 15.28
CA ARG A 122 -10.40 0.03 15.41
C ARG A 122 -11.05 1.01 16.39
N GLN A 123 -10.44 1.24 17.56
CA GLN A 123 -10.92 2.19 18.55
C GLN A 123 -10.97 3.63 18.02
N ILE A 124 -9.93 4.08 17.29
CA ILE A 124 -9.93 5.40 16.65
C ILE A 124 -11.10 5.51 15.67
N SER A 125 -11.31 4.50 14.83
CA SER A 125 -12.40 4.48 13.86
C SER A 125 -13.78 4.52 14.52
N GLU A 126 -13.97 3.73 15.58
CA GLU A 126 -15.20 3.70 16.38
C GLU A 126 -15.47 5.07 17.03
N ARG A 127 -14.45 5.68 17.64
CA ARG A 127 -14.56 7.02 18.23
C ARG A 127 -14.89 8.10 17.19
N THR A 128 -14.25 8.06 16.02
CA THR A 128 -14.56 9.00 14.92
C THR A 128 -15.99 8.82 14.43
N ARG A 129 -16.46 7.58 14.25
CA ARG A 129 -17.86 7.32 13.85
C ARG A 129 -18.84 7.83 14.90
N ALA A 130 -18.60 7.57 16.18
CA ALA A 130 -19.43 8.07 17.27
C ALA A 130 -19.48 9.61 17.29
N ALA A 131 -18.33 10.27 17.14
CA ALA A 131 -18.24 11.73 17.08
C ALA A 131 -19.01 12.30 15.88
N LEU A 132 -18.89 11.67 14.70
CA LEU A 132 -19.64 12.06 13.50
C LEU A 132 -21.15 11.85 13.67
N GLN A 133 -21.58 10.73 14.26
CA GLN A 133 -22.99 10.48 14.56
C GLN A 133 -23.56 11.55 15.51
N ALA A 134 -22.83 11.89 16.57
CA ALA A 134 -23.22 12.96 17.50
C ALA A 134 -23.24 14.35 16.84
N ALA A 135 -22.30 14.64 15.94
CA ALA A 135 -22.32 15.87 15.14
C ALA A 135 -23.55 15.93 14.22
N LYS A 136 -23.88 14.83 13.54
CA LYS A 136 -25.08 14.72 12.70
C LYS A 136 -26.37 14.89 13.51
N ALA A 137 -26.45 14.29 14.69
CA ALA A 137 -27.60 14.45 15.60
C ALA A 137 -27.77 15.90 16.08
N ARG A 138 -26.66 16.64 16.23
CA ARG A 138 -26.65 18.09 16.51
C ARG A 138 -26.93 18.97 15.28
N GLY A 139 -27.28 18.38 14.14
CA GLY A 139 -27.60 19.12 12.90
C GLY A 139 -26.37 19.60 12.11
N VAL A 140 -25.16 19.19 12.47
CA VAL A 140 -23.96 19.52 11.68
C VAL A 140 -24.03 18.81 10.34
N THR A 141 -23.95 19.58 9.25
CA THR A 141 -23.85 19.03 7.90
C THR A 141 -22.47 18.42 7.71
N LEU A 142 -22.40 17.10 7.53
CA LEU A 142 -21.17 16.36 7.29
C LEU A 142 -20.91 16.23 5.77
N GLY A 143 -19.65 16.30 5.35
CA GLY A 143 -19.25 16.18 3.95
C GLY A 143 -18.78 17.50 3.34
N SER A 144 -18.53 17.53 2.02
CA SER A 144 -18.14 18.76 1.33
C SER A 144 -19.37 19.66 1.12
N PRO A 145 -19.28 20.98 1.40
CA PRO A 145 -20.39 21.92 1.16
C PRO A 145 -20.82 21.98 -0.32
N ASP A 146 -19.92 21.65 -1.24
CA ASP A 146 -20.16 21.62 -2.68
C ASP A 146 -20.04 20.19 -3.23
N ILE A 147 -21.13 19.43 -3.07
CA ILE A 147 -21.22 18.03 -3.52
C ILE A 147 -20.96 17.91 -5.02
N LYS A 148 -21.32 18.92 -5.84
CA LYS A 148 -21.11 18.89 -7.29
C LYS A 148 -19.63 18.96 -7.64
N LYS A 149 -18.87 19.89 -7.05
CA LYS A 149 -17.41 19.97 -7.25
C LYS A 149 -16.68 18.73 -6.73
N ALA A 150 -17.06 18.24 -5.54
CA ALA A 150 -16.47 17.02 -4.98
C ALA A 150 -16.76 15.79 -5.86
N SER A 151 -17.95 15.71 -6.45
CA SER A 151 -18.34 14.63 -7.37
C SER A 151 -17.57 14.70 -8.68
N GLN A 152 -17.32 15.89 -9.24
CA GLN A 152 -16.54 16.06 -10.47
C GLN A 152 -15.08 15.69 -10.28
N ALA A 153 -14.47 16.11 -9.16
CA ALA A 153 -13.10 15.71 -8.81
C ALA A 153 -12.98 14.18 -8.62
N GLY A 154 -13.96 13.58 -7.94
CA GLY A 154 -14.02 12.12 -7.77
C GLY A 154 -14.22 11.36 -9.09
N LEU A 155 -14.95 11.94 -10.06
CA LEU A 155 -15.12 11.36 -11.39
C LEU A 155 -13.83 11.40 -12.20
N LYS A 156 -13.12 12.54 -12.22
CA LYS A 156 -11.83 12.69 -12.91
C LYS A 156 -10.79 11.69 -12.37
N ALA A 157 -10.64 11.61 -11.05
CA ALA A 157 -9.72 10.66 -10.42
C ALA A 157 -10.04 9.20 -10.80
N ARG A 158 -11.34 8.84 -10.86
CA ARG A 158 -11.76 7.50 -11.30
C ARG A 158 -11.46 7.23 -12.78
N GLN A 159 -11.60 8.23 -13.63
CA GLN A 159 -11.29 8.12 -15.06
C GLN A 159 -9.77 7.95 -15.28
N GLU A 160 -8.95 8.73 -14.58
CA GLU A 160 -7.49 8.62 -14.62
C GLU A 160 -7.02 7.23 -14.14
N GLN A 161 -7.55 6.75 -13.01
CA GLN A 161 -7.25 5.40 -12.53
C GLN A 161 -7.68 4.31 -13.51
N ALA A 162 -8.86 4.45 -14.12
CA ALA A 162 -9.33 3.49 -15.13
C ALA A 162 -8.43 3.47 -16.38
N LYS A 163 -7.94 4.64 -16.81
CA LYS A 163 -7.03 4.76 -17.94
C LYS A 163 -5.65 4.16 -17.64
N ALA A 164 -5.07 4.47 -16.48
CA ALA A 164 -3.79 3.90 -16.05
C ALA A 164 -3.85 2.38 -15.95
N HIS A 165 -4.94 1.84 -15.36
CA HIS A 165 -5.16 0.40 -15.30
C HIS A 165 -5.33 -0.23 -16.69
N ALA A 166 -6.07 0.43 -17.60
CA ALA A 166 -6.21 -0.06 -18.97
C ALA A 166 -4.85 -0.15 -19.66
N GLN A 167 -4.02 0.89 -19.55
CA GLN A 167 -2.66 0.90 -20.10
C GLN A 167 -1.78 -0.23 -19.54
N ALA A 168 -1.88 -0.54 -18.25
CA ALA A 168 -1.13 -1.62 -17.63
C ALA A 168 -1.56 -3.02 -18.12
N ILE A 169 -2.84 -3.21 -18.44
CA ILE A 169 -3.39 -4.52 -18.82
C ILE A 169 -3.32 -4.80 -20.33
N ILE A 170 -3.26 -3.78 -21.18
CA ILE A 170 -3.22 -3.95 -22.66
C ILE A 170 -2.11 -4.88 -23.13
N PRO A 171 -0.84 -4.77 -22.67
CA PRO A 171 0.21 -5.70 -23.09
C PRO A 171 -0.11 -7.17 -22.75
N VAL A 172 -0.84 -7.41 -21.66
CA VAL A 172 -1.28 -8.76 -21.26
C VAL A 172 -2.36 -9.26 -22.22
N ILE A 173 -3.30 -8.39 -22.62
CA ILE A 173 -4.33 -8.72 -23.62
C ILE A 173 -3.69 -9.04 -24.97
N GLU A 174 -2.72 -8.24 -25.41
CA GLU A 174 -1.99 -8.45 -26.67
C GLU A 174 -1.23 -9.78 -26.67
N GLN A 175 -0.59 -10.15 -25.55
CA GLN A 175 0.04 -11.46 -25.41
C GLN A 175 -0.97 -12.60 -25.52
N ILE A 176 -2.16 -12.48 -24.92
CA ILE A 176 -3.22 -13.49 -25.00
C ILE A 176 -3.72 -13.62 -26.46
N GLN A 177 -3.84 -12.49 -27.17
CA GLN A 177 -4.21 -12.47 -28.58
C GLN A 177 -3.14 -13.14 -29.45
N ALA A 178 -1.85 -12.91 -29.17
CA ALA A 178 -0.73 -13.54 -29.86
C ALA A 178 -0.71 -15.08 -29.68
N LEU A 179 -1.29 -15.60 -28.59
CA LEU A 179 -1.50 -17.04 -28.37
C LEU A 179 -2.71 -17.60 -29.14
N GLY A 180 -3.37 -16.80 -29.99
CA GLY A 180 -4.52 -17.19 -30.82
C GLY A 180 -5.87 -16.98 -30.15
N ILE A 181 -5.91 -16.47 -28.91
CA ILE A 181 -7.16 -16.24 -28.17
C ILE A 181 -7.66 -14.81 -28.44
N THR A 182 -8.51 -14.67 -29.46
CA THR A 182 -8.99 -13.35 -29.92
C THR A 182 -10.40 -12.99 -29.44
N SER A 183 -11.17 -13.97 -28.96
CA SER A 183 -12.53 -13.71 -28.45
C SER A 183 -12.49 -13.00 -27.09
N LEU A 184 -13.33 -11.99 -26.89
CA LEU A 184 -13.40 -11.24 -25.62
C LEU A 184 -13.68 -12.14 -24.40
N ARG A 185 -14.49 -13.20 -24.59
CA ARG A 185 -14.75 -14.20 -23.54
C ARG A 185 -13.52 -15.07 -23.26
N GLY A 186 -12.77 -15.46 -24.29
CA GLY A 186 -11.53 -16.20 -24.16
C GLY A 186 -10.46 -15.37 -23.43
N ILE A 187 -10.30 -14.11 -23.82
CA ILE A 187 -9.38 -13.17 -23.17
C ILE A 187 -9.76 -12.99 -21.70
N ALA A 188 -11.04 -12.75 -21.39
CA ALA A 188 -11.51 -12.62 -20.00
C ALA A 188 -11.23 -13.90 -19.18
N ARG A 189 -11.43 -15.08 -19.77
CA ARG A 189 -11.13 -16.36 -19.10
C ARG A 189 -9.64 -16.48 -18.78
N GLU A 190 -8.76 -16.14 -19.72
CA GLU A 190 -7.32 -16.19 -19.48
C GLU A 190 -6.83 -15.15 -18.49
N LEU A 191 -7.37 -13.94 -18.52
CA LEU A 191 -7.05 -12.92 -17.52
C LEU A 191 -7.41 -13.41 -16.11
N ASN A 192 -8.56 -14.06 -15.94
CA ASN A 192 -8.97 -14.63 -14.66
C ASN A 192 -8.11 -15.81 -14.18
N GLN A 193 -7.41 -16.51 -15.07
CA GLN A 193 -6.49 -17.58 -14.69
C GLN A 193 -5.11 -17.06 -14.27
N ARG A 194 -4.75 -15.83 -14.69
CA ARG A 194 -3.49 -15.20 -14.35
C ARG A 194 -3.60 -14.50 -12.99
N LYS A 195 -2.73 -14.86 -12.04
CA LYS A 195 -2.71 -14.29 -10.68
C LYS A 195 -2.46 -12.76 -10.61
N ASN A 196 -1.92 -12.16 -11.67
CA ASN A 196 -1.52 -10.74 -11.69
C ASN A 196 -2.36 -9.87 -12.64
N ALA A 197 -3.53 -10.35 -13.07
CA ALA A 197 -4.38 -9.62 -14.00
C ALA A 197 -5.81 -9.51 -13.43
N GLU A 198 -5.96 -8.93 -12.24
CA GLU A 198 -7.29 -8.61 -11.70
C GLU A 198 -7.84 -7.32 -12.32
N THR A 199 -9.15 -7.12 -12.24
CA THR A 199 -9.77 -5.85 -12.67
C THR A 199 -9.37 -4.71 -11.72
N SER A 200 -9.57 -3.46 -12.13
CA SER A 200 -9.28 -2.25 -11.31
C SER A 200 -9.95 -2.19 -9.93
N ARG A 201 -10.88 -3.11 -9.63
CA ARG A 201 -11.55 -3.25 -8.33
C ARG A 201 -11.26 -4.59 -7.63
N GLY A 202 -10.27 -5.35 -8.09
CA GLY A 202 -9.92 -6.67 -7.54
C GLY A 202 -10.97 -7.77 -7.81
N GLY A 203 -11.78 -7.60 -8.86
CA GLY A 203 -12.79 -8.58 -9.28
C GLY A 203 -12.40 -9.34 -10.54
N SER A 204 -13.22 -10.32 -10.92
CA SER A 204 -13.05 -11.11 -12.14
C SER A 204 -13.40 -10.34 -13.42
N TRP A 205 -12.71 -10.67 -14.50
CA TRP A 205 -12.93 -10.16 -15.85
C TRP A 205 -14.16 -10.78 -16.50
N SER A 206 -14.99 -9.91 -17.06
CA SER A 206 -16.03 -10.22 -18.03
C SER A 206 -15.63 -9.74 -19.41
N ALA A 207 -16.25 -10.31 -20.45
CA ALA A 207 -16.03 -9.88 -21.84
C ALA A 207 -16.32 -8.37 -22.06
N GLN A 208 -17.27 -7.80 -21.31
CA GLN A 208 -17.59 -6.37 -21.38
C GLN A 208 -16.46 -5.51 -20.80
N GLN A 209 -15.80 -5.96 -19.72
CA GLN A 209 -14.65 -5.24 -19.14
C GLN A 209 -13.45 -5.28 -20.08
N VAL A 210 -13.19 -6.42 -20.73
CA VAL A 210 -12.15 -6.51 -21.77
C VAL A 210 -12.42 -5.51 -22.89
N LYS A 211 -13.66 -5.46 -23.40
CA LYS A 211 -14.06 -4.49 -24.43
C LYS A 211 -13.84 -3.04 -23.98
N ASN A 212 -14.24 -2.71 -22.76
CA ASN A 212 -14.12 -1.36 -22.23
C ASN A 212 -12.65 -0.95 -22.06
N VAL A 213 -11.79 -1.86 -21.60
CA VAL A 213 -10.35 -1.61 -21.44
C VAL A 213 -9.67 -1.40 -22.79
N MET A 214 -9.99 -2.23 -23.79
CA MET A 214 -9.49 -2.05 -25.15
C MET A 214 -9.94 -0.71 -25.76
N ALA A 215 -11.17 -0.28 -25.50
CA ALA A 215 -11.69 1.00 -25.98
C ALA A 215 -11.10 2.22 -25.25
N LEU A 216 -10.64 2.06 -24.01
CA LEU A 216 -10.00 3.13 -23.21
C LEU A 216 -8.53 3.37 -23.57
N ALA A 217 -7.90 2.39 -24.22
CA ALA A 217 -6.51 2.42 -24.64
C ALA A 217 -6.30 2.80 -26.11
N ALA A 218 -7.37 2.81 -26.91
CA ALA A 218 -7.41 3.35 -28.27
C ALA A 218 -7.44 4.88 -28.25
#